data_AF-A0AAV5ZXM9-F1
#
_entry.id   AF-A0AAV5ZXM9-F1
#
_cell.length_a   1.000
_cell.length_b   1.000
_cell.length_c   1.000
_cell.angle_alpha   90.00
_cell.angle_beta   90.00
_cell.angle_gamma   90.00
#
_symmetry.space_group_name_H-M   'P 1'
#
loop_
_entity.id
_entity.type
_entity.pdbx_description
1 polymer ?
#
loop_
_entity_poly.entity_id
_entity_poly.type
_entity_poly.pdbx_seq_one_letter_code
_entity_poly.pdbx_strand_id
1 'polypeptide(L)' 'RDRTEFAREQAGVGLCNITKCCTEVCPEHIHITDNGIIPLKERMADGFDPIVWLVRKIRGYKKAAP' A
#
# COMPACT_ATOMS: atom_id res chain seq x y z
N ARG A 1 -3.19 13.42 -1.35
CA ARG A 1 -1.74 13.65 -1.12
C ARG A 1 -1.07 12.29 -0.99
N ASP A 2 -0.13 11.98 -1.88
CA ASP A 2 0.64 10.73 -1.80
C ASP A 2 1.57 10.79 -0.60
N ARG A 3 1.51 9.78 0.28
CA ARG A 3 2.33 9.63 1.49
C ARG A 3 2.95 8.23 1.57
N THR A 4 3.09 7.58 0.43
CA THR A 4 3.50 6.17 0.34
C THR A 4 4.94 5.97 0.84
N GLU A 5 5.87 6.87 0.50
CA GLU A 5 7.24 6.84 1.04
C GLU A 5 7.29 7.05 2.56
N PHE A 6 6.50 8.00 3.09
CA PHE A 6 6.38 8.19 4.54
C PHE A 6 5.85 6.93 5.23
N ALA A 7 4.82 6.29 4.65
CA ALA A 7 4.25 5.05 5.19
C ALA A 7 5.28 3.91 5.20
N ARG A 8 6.11 3.82 4.14
CA ARG A 8 7.15 2.81 3.98
C ARG A 8 8.31 2.98 4.95
N GLU A 9 8.89 4.18 5.00
CA GLU A 9 10.17 4.44 5.66
C GLU A 9 10.01 4.94 7.09
N GLN A 10 9.02 5.78 7.36
CA GLN A 10 8.87 6.46 8.65
C GLN A 10 7.78 5.83 9.53
N ALA A 11 6.66 5.39 8.94
CA ALA A 11 5.56 4.78 9.68
C ALA A 11 5.73 3.26 9.89
N GLY A 12 6.81 2.66 9.38
CA GLY A 12 7.13 1.24 9.58
C GLY A 12 6.16 0.24 8.93
N VAL A 13 5.23 0.70 8.08
CA VAL A 13 4.25 -0.19 7.41
C VAL A 13 4.94 -1.22 6.52
N GLY A 14 6.09 -0.87 5.95
CA GLY A 14 6.93 -1.78 5.17
C GLY A 14 7.49 -2.98 5.96
N LEU A 15 7.57 -2.87 7.29
CA LEU A 15 8.08 -3.93 8.17
C LEU A 15 6.98 -4.91 8.61
N CYS A 16 5.72 -4.63 8.29
CA CYS A 16 4.61 -5.50 8.68
C CYS A 16 4.52 -6.74 7.79
N ASN A 17 4.52 -7.92 8.43
CA ASN A 17 4.44 -9.23 7.77
C ASN A 17 3.02 -9.78 7.61
N ILE A 18 1.99 -8.99 7.92
CA ILE A 18 0.57 -9.39 7.74
C ILE A 18 0.20 -10.66 8.54
N THR A 19 0.90 -10.96 9.62
CA THR A 19 0.61 -12.10 10.52
C THR A 19 -0.72 -11.95 11.28
N LYS A 20 -1.32 -10.75 11.30
CA LYS A 20 -2.56 -10.42 12.03
C LYS A 20 -2.47 -10.48 13.56
N CYS A 21 -1.27 -10.56 14.13
CA CYS A 21 -1.07 -10.51 15.59
C CYS A 21 -1.68 -9.25 16.23
N CYS A 22 -1.70 -8.10 15.53
CA CYS A 22 -2.34 -6.88 16.01
C CYS A 22 -3.88 -6.97 16.10
N THR A 23 -4.52 -7.77 15.23
CA THR A 23 -5.98 -7.98 15.24
C THR A 23 -6.38 -9.01 16.29
N GLU A 24 -5.60 -10.06 16.48
CA GLU A 24 -5.86 -11.12 17.47
C GLU A 24 -5.86 -10.60 18.91
N VAL A 25 -4.99 -9.64 19.22
CA VAL A 25 -4.83 -9.10 20.57
C VAL A 25 -5.67 -7.85 20.82
N CYS A 26 -6.38 -7.34 19.82
CA CYS A 26 -7.03 -6.04 19.96
C CYS A 26 -8.32 -6.14 20.80
N PRO A 27 -8.44 -5.41 21.92
CA PRO A 27 -9.62 -5.46 22.78
C PRO A 27 -10.89 -4.97 22.07
N GLU A 28 -10.75 -4.05 21.13
CA GLU A 28 -11.86 -3.48 20.35
C GLU A 28 -12.22 -4.32 19.11
N HIS A 29 -11.58 -5.47 18.91
CA HIS A 29 -11.83 -6.40 17.81
C HIS A 29 -11.74 -5.73 16.42
N ILE A 30 -10.85 -4.74 16.28
CA ILE A 30 -10.65 -4.06 15.00
C ILE A 30 -9.81 -4.93 14.04
N HIS A 31 -10.29 -5.05 12.82
CA HIS A 31 -9.57 -5.71 11.72
C HIS A 31 -8.58 -4.73 11.05
N ILE A 32 -7.66 -4.17 11.84
CA ILE A 32 -6.72 -3.14 11.38
C ILE A 32 -5.80 -3.63 10.26
N THR A 33 -5.42 -4.91 10.28
CA THR A 33 -4.60 -5.48 9.22
C THR A 33 -5.35 -5.47 7.89
N ASP A 34 -6.60 -5.93 7.88
CA ASP A 34 -7.42 -6.08 6.66
C ASP A 34 -7.94 -4.73 6.13
N ASN A 35 -8.43 -3.85 7.01
CA ASN A 35 -9.06 -2.59 6.61
C ASN A 35 -8.10 -1.40 6.51
N GLY A 36 -6.89 -1.53 7.05
CA GLY A 36 -5.91 -0.44 7.12
C GLY A 36 -4.56 -0.79 6.50
N ILE A 37 -3.88 -1.80 7.05
CA ILE A 37 -2.48 -2.12 6.67
C ILE A 37 -2.39 -2.69 5.25
N ILE A 38 -3.26 -3.64 4.87
CA ILE A 38 -3.25 -4.23 3.52
C ILE A 38 -3.48 -3.15 2.44
N PRO A 39 -4.51 -2.29 2.53
CA PRO A 39 -4.71 -1.21 1.55
C PRO A 39 -3.55 -0.21 1.49
N LEU A 40 -2.80 -0.02 2.58
CA LEU A 40 -1.58 0.80 2.56
C LEU A 40 -0.45 0.09 1.84
N LYS A 41 -0.28 -1.21 2.08
CA LYS A 41 0.78 -2.02 1.48
C LYS A 41 0.56 -2.26 -0.02
N GLU A 42 -0.68 -2.44 -0.45
CA GLU A 42 -1.06 -2.54 -1.88
C GLU A 42 -0.67 -1.26 -2.63
N ARG A 43 -1.00 -0.08 -2.08
CA ARG A 43 -0.59 1.21 -2.65
C ARG A 43 0.93 1.41 -2.71
N MET A 44 1.67 0.83 -1.75
CA MET A 44 3.13 0.80 -1.79
C MET A 44 3.67 -0.11 -2.89
N ALA A 45 2.99 -1.22 -3.17
CA ALA A 45 3.37 -2.18 -4.20
C ALA A 45 3.05 -1.69 -5.63
N ASP A 46 1.98 -0.91 -5.81
CA ASP A 46 1.57 -0.35 -7.12
C ASP A 46 2.68 0.44 -7.84
N GLY A 47 3.64 1.00 -7.09
CA GLY A 47 4.80 1.71 -7.63
C GLY A 47 5.91 0.78 -8.16
N PHE A 48 5.91 -0.49 -7.75
CA PHE A 48 6.96 -1.47 -8.03
C PHE A 48 6.56 -2.55 -9.04
N ASP A 49 5.28 -2.63 -9.43
CA ASP A 49 4.82 -3.66 -10.36
C ASP A 49 5.37 -3.42 -11.79
N PRO A 50 6.24 -4.31 -12.31
CA PRO A 50 6.83 -4.17 -13.64
C PRO A 50 5.77 -4.25 -14.75
N ILE A 51 4.64 -4.92 -14.53
CA ILE A 51 3.52 -5.00 -15.46
C ILE A 51 2.84 -3.64 -15.56
N VAL A 52 2.57 -2.98 -14.43
CA VAL A 52 1.98 -1.63 -14.41
C VAL A 52 2.91 -0.63 -15.11
N TRP A 53 4.22 -0.71 -14.86
CA TRP A 53 5.21 0.12 -15.56
C TRP A 53 5.25 -0.17 -17.07
N LEU A 54 5.24 -1.44 -17.47
CA LEU A 54 5.25 -1.86 -18.87
C LEU A 54 3.99 -1.38 -19.61
N VAL A 55 2.81 -1.51 -18.99
CA VAL A 55 1.55 -1.00 -19.53
C VAL A 55 1.59 0.53 -19.65
N ARG A 56 2.10 1.25 -18.64
CA ARG A 56 2.28 2.72 -18.70
C ARG A 56 3.23 3.13 -19.83
N LYS A 57 4.28 2.36 -20.07
CA LYS A 57 5.29 2.63 -21.11
C LYS A 57 4.76 2.35 -22.52
N ILE A 58 3.99 1.27 -22.70
CA ILE A 58 3.40 0.89 -23.98
C ILE A 58 2.18 1.76 -24.32
N ARG A 59 1.36 2.13 -23.33
CA ARG A 59 0.07 2.81 -23.57
C ARG A 59 0.19 4.32 -23.83
N GLY A 60 1.38 4.91 -23.80
CA GLY A 60 1.62 6.32 -24.12
C GLY A 60 0.84 7.26 -23.19
N TYR A 61 1.52 7.83 -22.21
CA TYR A 61 0.96 8.73 -21.20
C TYR A 61 0.18 9.93 -21.82
N LYS A 62 -1.14 9.80 -22.02
CA LYS A 62 -2.04 10.96 -22.04
C LYS A 62 -2.46 11.22 -20.60
N LYS A 63 -1.75 12.13 -19.95
CA LYS A 63 -2.23 12.82 -18.76
C LYS A 63 -3.45 13.64 -19.19
N ALA A 64 -4.64 13.06 -19.14
CA ALA A 64 -5.83 13.86 -18.97
C ALA A 64 -5.86 14.25 -17.49
N ALA A 65 -5.53 15.51 -17.21
CA ALA A 65 -5.81 16.16 -15.94
C ALA A 65 -6.00 17.65 -16.23
N PRO A 66 -6.89 18.36 -15.50
CA PRO A 66 -7.84 17.88 -14.48
C PRO A 66 -9.16 17.35 -15.05
#